data_AF-A0A197JSF4-F1
#
_entry.id   AF-A0A197JSF4-F1
#
_cell.length_a   1.000
_cell.length_b   1.000
_cell.length_c   1.000
_cell.angle_alpha   90.00
_cell.angle_beta   90.00
_cell.angle_gamma   90.00
#
_symmetry.space_group_name_H-M   'P 1'
#
loop_
_entity.id
_entity.type
_entity.pdbx_description
1 polymer ?
#
loop_
_entity_poly.entity_id
_entity_poly.type
_entity_poly.pdbx_seq_one_letter_code
_entity_poly.pdbx_strand_id
1 'polypeptide(L)'
;MMPPVFVETFNSLPLSSWPLLTNTSLPSQLTGDVTIVGYDDRQPKLAISHQNITTQHFMKAHVENNSKLGDQSIPPFYFPAPYVSGPDIIFFIKISGNMYPCFVQLKLRQVLEKSDVEKALGTVSSHAVQKKMDKEQEKIEEEQKKIEKEQKKRQKQGQQKSTTSIPSDQHQPPQLQNYCPSGIYISMVITYPAEVVNFQVVRPDPEPELEGLQRVSIGIDDNNFPKIFPRRHVEFLDKLKGHKRRSEDQQSQKSKKKANDPLQCDE
;
A
#
# COMPACT_ATOMS: atom_id res chain seq x y z
N MET A 1 5.21 -14.10 3.75
CA MET A 1 6.45 -14.23 4.55
C MET A 1 6.58 -13.18 5.66
N MET A 2 5.72 -12.15 5.73
CA MET A 2 5.80 -11.13 6.79
C MET A 2 5.37 -11.54 8.22
N PRO A 3 4.39 -12.45 8.44
CA PRO A 3 3.97 -12.78 9.80
C PRO A 3 5.08 -13.28 10.74
N PRO A 4 5.96 -14.24 10.34
CA PRO A 4 7.09 -14.65 11.19
C PRO A 4 8.09 -13.52 11.45
N VAL A 5 8.26 -12.62 10.48
CA VAL A 5 9.16 -11.46 10.60
C VAL A 5 8.65 -10.53 11.70
N PHE A 6 7.35 -10.22 11.72
CA PHE A 6 6.75 -9.39 12.76
C PHE A 6 6.89 -10.03 14.15
N VAL A 7 6.63 -11.33 14.28
CA VAL A 7 6.80 -12.05 15.55
C VAL A 7 8.21 -11.87 16.10
N GLU A 8 9.21 -12.13 15.26
CA GLU A 8 10.61 -11.99 15.67
C GLU A 8 10.99 -10.54 15.99
N THR A 9 10.52 -9.57 15.20
CA THR A 9 10.76 -8.15 15.44
C THR A 9 10.20 -7.71 16.79
N PHE A 10 8.92 -8.00 17.08
CA PHE A 10 8.29 -7.58 18.33
C PHE A 10 8.86 -8.30 19.57
N ASN A 11 9.38 -9.51 19.41
CA ASN A 11 10.05 -10.24 20.49
C ASN A 11 11.48 -9.73 20.77
N SER A 12 12.10 -9.02 19.82
CA SER A 12 13.50 -8.59 19.92
C SER A 12 13.65 -7.11 20.25
N LEU A 13 12.74 -6.26 19.78
CA LEU A 13 12.78 -4.81 20.02
C LEU A 13 11.39 -4.25 20.35
N PRO A 14 11.22 -3.56 21.50
CA PRO A 14 9.97 -2.88 21.82
C PRO A 14 9.73 -1.75 20.82
N LEU A 15 8.46 -1.44 20.55
CA LEU A 15 8.05 -0.43 19.57
C LEU A 15 8.67 0.95 19.84
N SER A 16 8.81 1.31 21.12
CA SER A 16 9.42 2.56 21.59
C SER A 16 10.89 2.74 21.21
N SER A 17 11.59 1.65 20.88
CA SER A 17 13.00 1.67 20.49
C SER A 17 13.22 1.80 18.98
N TRP A 18 12.16 1.72 18.18
CA TRP A 18 12.30 1.74 16.72
C TRP A 18 12.71 3.14 16.24
N PRO A 19 13.70 3.25 15.32
CA PRO A 19 14.08 4.52 14.73
C PRO A 19 13.01 5.00 13.73
N LEU A 20 11.98 5.67 14.24
CA LEU A 20 10.87 6.21 13.45
C LEU A 20 11.33 7.41 12.60
N LEU A 21 10.71 7.60 11.43
CA LEU A 21 11.06 8.65 10.46
C LEU A 21 10.68 10.06 10.91
N THR A 22 9.69 10.18 11.78
CA THR A 22 9.23 11.46 12.32
C THR A 22 9.83 11.67 13.70
N ASN A 23 10.31 12.88 14.01
CA ASN A 23 10.78 13.27 15.36
C ASN A 23 9.68 13.25 16.44
N THR A 24 8.52 12.66 16.15
CA THR A 24 7.44 12.46 17.09
C THR A 24 7.73 11.22 17.92
N SER A 25 7.89 11.42 19.23
CA SER A 25 7.90 10.31 20.18
C SER A 25 6.58 9.53 20.09
N LEU A 26 6.65 8.22 20.26
CA LEU A 26 5.47 7.40 20.42
C LEU A 26 4.69 7.86 21.66
N PRO A 27 3.34 7.82 21.64
CA PRO A 27 2.54 8.02 22.83
C PRO A 27 3.02 7.11 23.96
N SER A 28 3.01 7.60 25.20
CA SER A 28 3.49 6.83 26.37
C SER A 28 2.75 5.50 26.55
N GLN A 29 1.51 5.41 26.06
CA GLN A 29 0.70 4.19 26.05
C GLN A 29 1.27 3.09 25.15
N LEU A 30 2.09 3.44 24.16
CA LEU A 30 2.78 2.51 23.27
C LEU A 30 4.22 2.21 23.72
N THR A 31 4.57 2.59 24.95
CA THR A 31 5.84 2.26 25.58
C THR A 31 5.68 1.04 26.46
N GLY A 32 6.42 -0.03 26.17
CA GLY A 32 6.44 -1.26 26.97
C GLY A 32 6.69 -2.50 26.12
N ASP A 33 6.64 -3.64 26.78
CA ASP A 33 6.74 -4.95 26.13
C ASP A 33 5.52 -5.20 25.26
N VAL A 34 5.79 -5.67 24.03
CA VAL A 34 4.76 -5.90 23.03
C VAL A 34 4.49 -7.39 22.94
N THR A 35 3.22 -7.77 22.98
CA THR A 35 2.77 -9.13 22.69
C THR A 35 1.80 -9.12 21.52
N ILE A 36 1.93 -10.07 20.58
CA ILE A 36 0.98 -10.20 19.48
C ILE A 36 -0.23 -11.00 19.99
N VAL A 37 -1.42 -10.42 19.87
CA VAL A 37 -2.66 -11.04 20.35
C VAL A 37 -2.99 -12.28 19.52
N GLY A 38 -3.30 -13.39 20.18
CA GLY A 38 -3.62 -14.66 19.53
C GLY A 38 -2.39 -15.42 19.01
N TYR A 39 -1.18 -14.92 19.26
CA TYR A 39 0.05 -15.66 18.96
C TYR A 39 0.32 -16.74 20.00
N ASP A 40 0.63 -17.94 19.51
CA ASP A 40 1.03 -19.10 20.31
C ASP A 40 2.10 -19.86 19.51
N ASP A 41 3.29 -20.04 20.11
CA ASP A 41 4.43 -20.74 19.50
C ASP A 41 4.09 -22.18 19.09
N ARG A 42 3.03 -22.76 19.66
CA ARG A 42 2.58 -24.12 19.38
C ARG A 42 1.62 -24.21 18.19
N GLN A 43 1.08 -23.08 17.72
CA GLN A 43 0.14 -23.09 16.60
C GLN A 43 0.87 -23.06 15.25
N PRO A 44 0.54 -23.99 14.32
CA PRO A 44 1.20 -24.03 13.02
C PRO A 44 0.74 -22.90 12.09
N LYS A 45 -0.45 -22.33 12.34
CA LYS A 45 -1.08 -21.34 11.47
C LYS A 45 -0.90 -19.94 12.06
N LEU A 46 -0.09 -19.12 11.40
CA LEU A 46 0.12 -17.73 11.81
C LEU A 46 -0.88 -16.77 11.19
N ALA A 47 -1.55 -17.12 10.09
CA ALA A 47 -2.41 -16.20 9.40
C ALA A 47 -3.67 -16.82 8.81
N ILE A 48 -4.71 -16.02 8.66
CA ILE A 48 -5.98 -16.33 8.00
C ILE A 48 -6.30 -15.23 6.97
N SER A 49 -7.06 -15.56 5.92
CA SER A 49 -7.42 -14.58 4.88
C SER A 49 -8.92 -14.29 4.86
N HIS A 50 -9.29 -13.24 4.13
CA HIS A 50 -10.67 -12.85 3.85
C HIS A 50 -11.52 -13.95 3.21
N GLN A 51 -10.89 -14.97 2.61
CA GLN A 51 -11.59 -16.12 2.03
C GLN A 51 -12.14 -17.07 3.11
N ASN A 52 -11.61 -17.01 4.33
CA ASN A 52 -12.01 -17.89 5.43
C ASN A 52 -12.88 -17.18 6.47
N ILE A 53 -12.63 -15.89 6.71
CA ILE A 53 -13.30 -15.11 7.75
C ILE A 53 -13.39 -13.65 7.30
N THR A 54 -14.44 -12.94 7.68
CA THR A 54 -14.55 -11.50 7.40
C THR A 54 -13.62 -10.70 8.32
N THR A 55 -13.22 -9.50 7.91
CA THR A 55 -12.43 -8.58 8.74
C THR A 55 -13.12 -8.32 10.08
N GLN A 56 -14.45 -8.15 10.05
CA GLN A 56 -15.26 -7.92 11.24
C GLN A 56 -15.18 -9.10 12.22
N HIS A 57 -15.34 -10.33 11.74
CA HIS A 57 -15.24 -11.52 12.59
C HIS A 57 -13.83 -11.72 13.14
N PHE A 58 -12.79 -11.44 12.35
CA PHE A 58 -11.40 -11.46 12.81
C PHE A 58 -11.18 -10.46 13.95
N MET A 59 -11.55 -9.18 13.74
CA MET A 59 -11.36 -8.14 14.75
C MET A 59 -12.16 -8.43 16.02
N LYS A 60 -13.43 -8.84 15.88
CA LYS A 60 -14.29 -9.23 17.00
C LYS A 60 -13.69 -10.40 17.79
N ALA A 61 -13.16 -11.43 17.11
CA ALA A 61 -12.58 -12.58 17.77
C ALA A 61 -11.40 -12.20 18.69
N HIS A 62 -10.53 -11.30 18.23
CA HIS A 62 -9.36 -10.87 19.01
C HIS A 62 -9.72 -9.88 20.13
N VAL A 63 -10.69 -8.99 19.91
CA VAL A 63 -11.09 -8.00 20.91
C VAL A 63 -11.98 -8.59 22.01
N GLU A 64 -12.96 -9.43 21.64
CA GLU A 64 -14.03 -9.85 22.56
C GLU A 64 -13.90 -11.32 22.99
N ASN A 65 -13.35 -12.19 22.14
CA ASN A 65 -13.46 -13.64 22.31
C ASN A 65 -12.12 -14.33 22.55
N ASN A 66 -11.11 -13.62 23.07
CA ASN A 66 -9.78 -14.18 23.35
C ASN A 66 -9.17 -14.92 22.15
N SER A 67 -9.30 -14.33 20.95
CA SER A 67 -8.82 -14.91 19.68
C SER A 67 -9.53 -16.21 19.28
N LYS A 68 -10.82 -16.36 19.60
CA LYS A 68 -11.64 -17.51 19.20
C LYS A 68 -12.89 -17.11 18.44
N LEU A 69 -13.33 -17.98 17.54
CA LEU A 69 -14.63 -17.92 16.88
C LEU A 69 -15.33 -19.26 17.07
N GLY A 70 -16.25 -19.34 18.02
CA GLY A 70 -16.73 -20.63 18.53
C GLY A 70 -15.58 -21.41 19.18
N ASP A 71 -15.41 -22.67 18.80
CA ASP A 71 -14.31 -23.51 19.29
C ASP A 71 -13.01 -23.35 18.49
N GLN A 72 -13.04 -22.59 17.40
CA GLN A 72 -11.89 -22.41 16.54
C GLN A 72 -10.98 -21.28 17.04
N SER A 73 -9.69 -21.57 17.25
CA SER A 73 -8.67 -20.54 17.45
C SER A 73 -8.45 -19.76 16.15
N ILE A 74 -8.50 -18.43 16.26
CA ILE A 74 -8.21 -17.51 15.16
C ILE A 74 -6.72 -17.14 15.23
N PRO A 75 -5.97 -17.29 14.13
CA PRO A 75 -4.54 -17.00 14.11
C PRO A 75 -4.28 -15.49 14.17
N PRO A 76 -3.09 -15.06 14.60
CA PRO A 76 -2.82 -13.66 14.97
C PRO A 76 -2.84 -12.66 13.80
N PHE A 77 -2.63 -13.11 12.56
CA PHE A 77 -2.55 -12.22 11.40
C PHE A 77 -3.69 -12.46 10.41
N TYR A 78 -4.21 -11.37 9.84
CA TYR A 78 -5.27 -11.40 8.85
C TYR A 78 -4.85 -10.74 7.54
N PHE A 79 -5.14 -11.42 6.42
CA PHE A 79 -4.97 -10.90 5.07
C PHE A 79 -6.34 -10.47 4.51
N PRO A 80 -6.67 -9.17 4.53
CA PRO A 80 -7.92 -8.65 3.99
C PRO A 80 -8.05 -8.88 2.48
N ALA A 81 -9.25 -8.63 1.96
CA ALA A 81 -9.46 -8.60 0.52
C ALA A 81 -8.64 -7.45 -0.08
N PRO A 82 -8.05 -7.65 -1.27
CA PRO A 82 -7.20 -6.65 -1.89
C PRO A 82 -8.04 -5.44 -2.32
N TYR A 83 -7.93 -4.35 -1.57
CA TYR A 83 -8.48 -3.03 -1.91
C TYR A 83 -7.32 -2.06 -2.16
N VAL A 84 -7.47 -1.17 -3.15
CA VAL A 84 -6.41 -0.26 -3.60
C VAL A 84 -5.84 0.60 -2.46
N SER A 85 -6.67 0.99 -1.50
CA SER A 85 -6.27 1.83 -0.36
C SER A 85 -6.28 1.10 0.98
N GLY A 86 -6.55 -0.22 0.97
CA GLY A 86 -6.69 -1.02 2.18
C GLY A 86 -5.35 -1.49 2.77
N PRO A 87 -5.34 -1.93 4.04
CA PRO A 87 -4.21 -2.64 4.62
C PRO A 87 -3.97 -3.95 3.86
N ASP A 88 -2.73 -4.42 3.84
CA ASP A 88 -2.36 -5.74 3.34
C ASP A 88 -2.30 -6.78 4.48
N ILE A 89 -2.10 -6.33 5.72
CA ILE A 89 -2.10 -7.19 6.92
C ILE A 89 -2.78 -6.45 8.07
N ILE A 90 -3.64 -7.15 8.81
CA ILE A 90 -4.24 -6.67 10.05
C ILE A 90 -3.86 -7.63 11.18
N PHE A 91 -3.45 -7.09 12.32
CA PHE A 91 -3.22 -7.87 13.55
C PHE A 91 -3.41 -6.98 14.76
N PHE A 92 -3.38 -7.56 15.96
CA PHE A 92 -3.46 -6.82 17.21
C PHE A 92 -2.18 -7.02 18.01
N ILE A 93 -1.74 -5.94 18.66
CA ILE A 93 -0.72 -6.01 19.69
C ILE A 93 -1.32 -5.63 21.04
N LYS A 94 -0.72 -6.14 22.10
CA LYS A 94 -1.05 -5.81 23.48
C LYS A 94 0.18 -5.26 24.19
N ILE A 95 0.03 -4.06 24.75
CA ILE A 95 1.05 -3.33 25.52
C ILE A 95 0.39 -2.92 26.83
N SER A 96 1.01 -3.27 27.95
CA SER A 96 0.51 -2.91 29.29
C SER A 96 -0.98 -3.25 29.53
N GLY A 97 -1.44 -4.37 28.97
CA GLY A 97 -2.84 -4.81 29.09
C GLY A 97 -3.79 -4.27 28.01
N ASN A 98 -3.43 -3.19 27.32
CA ASN A 98 -4.27 -2.54 26.32
C ASN A 98 -4.03 -3.13 24.92
N MET A 99 -5.10 -3.25 24.15
CA MET A 99 -5.04 -3.77 22.77
C MET A 99 -5.03 -2.63 21.74
N TYR A 100 -4.21 -2.80 20.72
CA TYR A 100 -4.04 -1.85 19.63
C TYR A 100 -4.11 -2.60 18.30
N PRO A 101 -5.08 -2.28 17.43
CA PRO A 101 -5.09 -2.81 16.08
C PRO A 101 -3.96 -2.18 15.26
N CYS A 102 -3.24 -3.02 14.53
CA CYS A 102 -2.16 -2.68 13.62
C CYS A 102 -2.63 -2.93 12.18
N PHE A 103 -2.64 -1.87 11.38
CA PHE A 103 -2.96 -1.90 9.96
C PHE A 103 -1.68 -1.70 9.17
N VAL A 104 -1.21 -2.75 8.49
CA VAL A 104 0.04 -2.71 7.72
C VAL A 104 -0.28 -2.56 6.25
N GLN A 105 0.30 -1.56 5.61
CA GLN A 105 0.35 -1.42 4.16
C GLN A 105 1.77 -1.66 3.67
N LEU A 106 1.93 -2.63 2.77
CA LEU A 106 3.18 -2.95 2.11
C LEU A 106 3.24 -2.18 0.79
N LYS A 107 4.17 -1.22 0.69
CA LYS A 107 4.40 -0.45 -0.54
C LYS A 107 5.72 -0.88 -1.16
N LEU A 108 5.67 -1.33 -2.41
CA LEU A 108 6.87 -1.57 -3.22
C LEU A 108 7.24 -0.26 -3.91
N ARG A 109 8.38 0.35 -3.54
CA ARG A 109 8.85 1.57 -4.21
C ARG A 109 9.56 1.21 -5.51
N GLN A 110 9.20 1.91 -6.58
CA GLN A 110 10.02 1.96 -7.79
C GLN A 110 11.28 2.78 -7.48
N VAL A 111 12.45 2.18 -7.67
CA VAL A 111 13.70 2.93 -7.74
C VAL A 111 13.75 3.53 -9.13
N LEU A 112 13.42 4.82 -9.26
CA LEU A 112 13.62 5.56 -10.51
C LEU A 112 15.09 5.97 -10.59
N GLU A 113 15.73 5.68 -11.71
CA GLU A 113 17.07 6.22 -11.95
C GLU A 113 17.02 7.75 -11.99
N LYS A 114 18.08 8.41 -11.50
CA LYS A 114 18.15 9.87 -11.42
C LYS A 114 17.86 10.54 -12.78
N SER A 115 18.31 9.91 -13.86
CA SER A 115 18.04 10.29 -15.26
C SER A 115 16.55 10.29 -15.60
N ASP A 116 15.78 9.32 -15.11
CA ASP A 116 14.34 9.21 -15.33
C ASP A 116 13.56 10.17 -14.45
N VAL A 117 14.03 10.43 -13.23
CA VAL A 117 13.48 11.48 -12.35
C VAL A 117 13.65 12.86 -12.99
N GLU A 118 14.83 13.17 -13.52
CA GLU A 118 15.11 14.43 -14.21
C GLU A 118 14.26 14.60 -15.48
N LYS A 119 14.08 13.53 -16.26
CA LYS A 119 13.16 13.52 -17.42
C LYS A 119 11.70 13.73 -17.01
N ALA A 120 11.24 13.04 -15.97
CA ALA A 120 9.87 13.16 -15.46
C ALA A 120 9.61 14.57 -14.91
N LEU A 121 10.53 15.13 -14.12
CA LEU A 121 10.47 16.53 -13.66
C LEU A 121 10.47 17.52 -14.83
N GLY A 122 11.19 17.21 -15.91
CA GLY A 122 11.15 17.97 -17.16
C GLY A 122 9.74 18.06 -17.78
N THR A 123 8.91 17.02 -17.63
CA THR A 123 7.54 16.99 -18.17
C THR A 123 6.51 17.79 -17.37
N VAL A 124 6.78 18.06 -16.09
CA VAL A 124 5.99 18.97 -15.22
C VAL A 124 6.57 20.37 -15.12
N SER A 125 7.66 20.66 -15.85
CA SER A 125 8.20 22.01 -15.95
C SER A 125 7.14 22.96 -16.54
N SER A 126 7.09 24.19 -16.01
CA SER A 126 6.16 25.24 -16.47
C SER A 126 6.18 25.42 -18.00
N HIS A 127 7.35 25.25 -18.61
CA HIS A 127 7.55 25.30 -20.06
C HIS A 127 6.87 24.14 -20.81
N ALA A 128 6.90 22.92 -20.28
CA ALA A 128 6.23 21.76 -20.89
C ALA A 128 4.70 21.84 -20.73
N VAL A 129 4.23 22.39 -19.62
CA VAL A 129 2.80 22.65 -19.36
C VAL A 129 2.29 23.77 -20.28
N GLN A 130 3.03 24.87 -20.40
CA GLN A 130 2.68 25.99 -21.30
C GLN A 130 2.60 25.51 -22.76
N LYS A 131 3.58 24.73 -23.24
CA LYS A 131 3.58 24.19 -24.60
C LYS A 131 2.40 23.24 -24.89
N LYS A 132 1.86 22.57 -23.87
CA LYS A 132 0.65 21.74 -24.01
C LYS A 132 -0.60 22.62 -24.01
N MET A 133 -0.67 23.63 -23.15
CA MET A 133 -1.75 24.63 -23.15
C MET A 133 -1.85 25.36 -24.49
N ASP A 134 -0.72 25.79 -25.07
CA ASP A 134 -0.72 26.49 -26.36
C ASP A 134 -1.25 25.59 -27.49
N LYS A 135 -0.87 24.30 -27.49
CA LYS A 135 -1.38 23.30 -28.45
C LYS A 135 -2.85 22.93 -28.24
N GLU A 136 -3.30 22.95 -26.99
CA GLU A 136 -4.70 22.66 -26.64
C GLU A 136 -5.59 23.85 -26.98
N GLN A 137 -5.08 25.07 -26.81
CA GLN A 137 -5.74 26.32 -27.18
C GLN A 137 -5.89 26.44 -28.71
N GLU A 138 -4.87 26.05 -29.48
CA GLU A 138 -4.93 25.97 -30.95
C GLU A 138 -6.00 24.97 -31.45
N LYS A 139 -6.15 23.83 -30.75
CA LYS A 139 -7.21 22.84 -31.06
C LYS A 139 -8.60 23.34 -30.69
N ILE A 140 -8.75 24.01 -29.54
CA ILE A 140 -10.02 24.59 -29.10
C ILE A 140 -10.48 25.68 -30.08
N GLU A 141 -9.54 26.46 -30.63
CA GLU A 141 -9.85 27.50 -31.62
C GLU A 141 -10.31 26.92 -32.97
N GLU A 142 -9.73 25.79 -33.40
CA GLU A 142 -10.19 25.05 -34.58
C GLU A 142 -11.57 24.40 -34.37
N GLU A 143 -11.83 23.90 -33.17
CA GLU A 143 -13.09 23.24 -32.82
C GLU A 143 -14.23 24.25 -32.64
N GLN A 144 -13.96 25.42 -32.05
CA GLN A 144 -14.93 26.53 -31.98
C GLN A 144 -15.35 27.02 -33.38
N LYS A 145 -14.41 27.11 -34.33
CA LYS A 145 -14.71 27.44 -35.74
C LYS A 145 -15.57 26.37 -36.45
N LYS A 146 -15.52 25.11 -35.99
CA LYS A 146 -16.41 24.03 -36.48
C LYS A 146 -17.78 24.07 -35.82
N ILE A 147 -17.84 24.31 -34.51
CA ILE A 147 -19.09 24.41 -33.74
C ILE A 147 -19.92 25.62 -34.19
N GLU A 148 -19.30 26.76 -34.48
CA GLU A 148 -20.00 27.95 -34.98
C GLU A 148 -20.65 27.72 -36.36
N LYS A 149 -20.02 26.90 -37.21
CA LYS A 149 -20.60 26.45 -38.49
C LYS A 149 -21.76 25.46 -38.32
N GLU A 150 -21.77 24.68 -37.23
CA GLU A 150 -22.76 23.66 -36.96
C GLU A 150 -23.99 24.19 -36.18
N GLN A 151 -23.80 25.19 -35.32
CA GLN A 151 -24.87 25.87 -34.56
C GLN A 151 -25.79 26.72 -35.46
N LYS A 152 -25.31 27.23 -36.61
CA LYS A 152 -26.16 27.83 -37.65
C LYS A 152 -27.13 26.84 -38.30
N LYS A 153 -26.97 25.53 -38.05
CA LYS A 153 -27.75 24.45 -38.67
C LYS A 153 -28.76 23.76 -37.75
N ARG A 154 -28.80 24.06 -36.44
CA ARG A 154 -29.58 23.31 -35.44
C ARG A 154 -30.55 24.12 -34.57
N GLN A 155 -31.02 25.28 -35.02
CA GLN A 155 -32.18 25.97 -34.40
C GLN A 155 -33.55 25.42 -34.86
N LYS A 156 -33.74 24.10 -34.80
CA LYS A 156 -35.07 23.47 -34.75
C LYS A 156 -35.01 22.23 -33.86
N GLN A 157 -35.90 22.22 -32.85
CA GLN A 157 -36.25 21.15 -31.89
C GLN A 157 -35.44 21.12 -30.57
N GLY A 158 -36.03 21.69 -29.50
CA GLY A 158 -37.04 20.99 -28.69
C GLY A 158 -36.56 20.14 -27.50
N GLN A 159 -36.49 20.79 -26.33
CA GLN A 159 -36.89 20.39 -24.95
C GLN A 159 -36.54 19.02 -24.29
N GLN A 160 -36.00 19.18 -23.07
CA GLN A 160 -36.29 18.53 -21.77
C GLN A 160 -36.10 17.02 -21.56
N LYS A 161 -35.35 16.66 -20.50
CA LYS A 161 -35.93 16.00 -19.31
C LYS A 161 -34.97 15.92 -18.11
N SER A 162 -35.57 16.10 -16.94
CA SER A 162 -35.07 15.91 -15.58
C SER A 162 -35.22 14.44 -15.14
N THR A 163 -34.41 14.01 -14.17
CA THR A 163 -34.69 12.81 -13.35
C THR A 163 -34.19 12.97 -11.92
N THR A 164 -35.14 12.78 -10.99
CA THR A 164 -35.01 12.70 -9.54
C THR A 164 -34.50 11.31 -9.11
N SER A 165 -33.70 11.22 -8.03
CA SER A 165 -33.28 9.95 -7.41
C SER A 165 -33.91 9.77 -6.01
N ILE A 166 -34.44 8.57 -5.78
CA ILE A 166 -35.00 8.05 -4.52
C ILE A 166 -33.85 7.49 -3.64
N PRO A 167 -33.93 7.52 -2.29
CA PRO A 167 -32.83 7.16 -1.40
C PRO A 167 -32.68 5.65 -1.22
N SER A 168 -31.44 5.17 -1.15
CA SER A 168 -31.09 3.79 -0.81
C SER A 168 -30.75 3.72 0.68
N ASP A 169 -31.53 2.95 1.44
CA ASP A 169 -31.13 2.47 2.76
C ASP A 169 -29.85 1.62 2.61
N GLN A 170 -28.74 2.10 3.18
CA GLN A 170 -27.50 1.34 3.29
C GLN A 170 -27.25 1.00 4.76
N HIS A 171 -27.17 -0.29 5.06
CA HIS A 171 -26.55 -0.82 6.27
C HIS A 171 -25.17 -0.16 6.46
N GLN A 172 -25.01 0.61 7.53
CA GLN A 172 -23.74 1.23 7.86
C GLN A 172 -22.67 0.14 8.08
N PRO A 173 -21.50 0.25 7.43
CA PRO A 173 -20.39 -0.63 7.74
C PRO A 173 -19.99 -0.47 9.21
N PRO A 174 -19.57 -1.56 9.89
CA PRO A 174 -19.20 -1.49 11.29
C PRO A 174 -18.08 -0.46 11.48
N GLN A 175 -18.31 0.48 12.41
CA GLN A 175 -17.37 1.56 12.69
C GLN A 175 -16.10 0.99 13.33
N LEU A 176 -14.92 1.40 12.83
CA LEU A 176 -13.63 0.94 13.34
C LEU A 176 -13.46 1.18 14.85
N GLN A 177 -14.10 2.23 15.36
CA GLN A 177 -14.13 2.59 16.78
C GLN A 177 -14.52 1.41 17.68
N ASN A 178 -15.43 0.55 17.22
CA ASN A 178 -15.89 -0.63 17.97
C ASN A 178 -14.78 -1.67 18.21
N TYR A 179 -13.68 -1.60 17.47
CA TYR A 179 -12.56 -2.53 17.55
C TYR A 179 -11.26 -1.89 18.05
N CYS A 180 -11.34 -0.63 18.51
CA CYS A 180 -10.22 0.12 19.08
C CYS A 180 -10.52 0.44 20.55
N PRO A 181 -10.43 -0.52 21.48
CA PRO A 181 -10.83 -0.30 22.88
C PRO A 181 -10.02 0.79 23.58
N SER A 182 -8.80 1.06 23.12
CA SER A 182 -7.93 2.13 23.61
C SER A 182 -8.19 3.50 22.98
N GLY A 183 -9.07 3.58 21.96
CA GLY A 183 -9.20 4.75 21.11
C GLY A 183 -8.01 4.99 20.17
N ILE A 184 -7.00 4.11 20.17
CA ILE A 184 -5.76 4.25 19.40
C ILE A 184 -5.64 3.09 18.41
N TYR A 185 -5.23 3.40 17.18
CA TYR A 185 -4.80 2.39 16.21
C TYR A 185 -3.45 2.75 15.59
N ILE A 186 -2.71 1.72 15.18
CA ILE A 186 -1.41 1.85 14.54
C ILE A 186 -1.59 1.69 13.04
N SER A 187 -1.18 2.69 12.26
CA SER A 187 -1.08 2.63 10.82
C SER A 187 0.39 2.49 10.45
N MET A 188 0.77 1.32 9.94
CA MET A 188 2.16 1.00 9.61
C MET A 188 2.31 0.93 8.09
N VAL A 189 3.20 1.74 7.54
CA VAL A 189 3.54 1.72 6.11
C VAL A 189 4.97 1.21 5.98
N ILE A 190 5.12 0.06 5.33
CA ILE A 190 6.42 -0.54 5.05
C ILE A 190 6.73 -0.33 3.59
N THR A 191 7.64 0.59 3.33
CA THR A 191 8.28 0.78 2.03
C THR A 191 9.60 0.03 2.04
N TYR A 192 9.69 -1.06 1.31
CA TYR A 192 10.97 -1.76 1.12
C TYR A 192 11.34 -1.68 -0.36
N PRO A 193 12.61 -1.43 -0.71
CA PRO A 193 12.96 -1.12 -2.08
C PRO A 193 12.97 -2.44 -2.84
N ALA A 194 12.04 -2.60 -3.78
CA ALA A 194 11.97 -3.75 -4.66
C ALA A 194 11.97 -3.25 -6.09
N GLU A 195 12.78 -3.85 -6.97
CA GLU A 195 12.70 -3.56 -8.40
C GLU A 195 11.35 -4.02 -8.93
N VAL A 196 10.46 -3.06 -9.14
CA VAL A 196 9.09 -3.25 -9.61
C VAL A 196 9.14 -4.01 -10.93
N VAL A 197 8.71 -5.27 -10.93
CA VAL A 197 8.59 -6.10 -12.15
C VAL A 197 7.34 -5.72 -12.94
N ASN A 198 6.37 -5.10 -12.28
CA ASN A 198 5.12 -4.66 -12.88
C ASN A 198 4.55 -3.52 -12.03
N PHE A 199 4.15 -2.43 -12.69
CA PHE A 199 3.65 -1.23 -12.03
C PHE A 199 2.44 -1.58 -11.16
N GLN A 200 2.59 -1.50 -9.84
CA GLN A 200 1.41 -1.43 -8.97
C GLN A 200 0.92 0.02 -8.98
N VAL A 201 -0.40 0.18 -9.12
CA VAL A 201 -1.07 1.48 -8.98
C VAL A 201 -0.55 2.14 -7.69
N VAL A 202 -0.10 3.39 -7.79
CA VAL A 202 0.36 4.17 -6.64
C VAL A 202 -0.75 4.15 -5.61
N ARG A 203 -0.53 3.42 -4.51
CA ARG A 203 -1.53 3.37 -3.43
C ARG A 203 -1.48 4.68 -2.67
N PRO A 204 -2.60 5.39 -2.52
CA PRO A 204 -2.64 6.58 -1.69
C PRO A 204 -2.20 6.21 -0.26
N ASP A 205 -1.63 7.17 0.45
CA ASP A 205 -1.49 7.04 1.89
C ASP A 205 -2.90 6.95 2.50
N PRO A 206 -3.07 6.22 3.61
CA PRO A 206 -4.38 6.11 4.25
C PRO A 206 -4.90 7.52 4.59
N GLU A 207 -6.06 7.87 4.02
CA GLU A 207 -6.79 9.12 4.27
C GLU A 207 -7.01 9.37 5.79
N PRO A 208 -7.11 10.64 6.23
CA PRO A 208 -6.89 10.99 7.64
C PRO A 208 -8.08 10.70 8.56
N GLU A 209 -7.70 10.55 9.84
CA GLU A 209 -8.47 10.69 11.08
C GLU A 209 -9.97 10.34 11.04
N LEU A 210 -10.26 9.11 11.47
CA LEU A 210 -11.61 8.75 11.87
C LEU A 210 -11.94 9.50 13.17
N GLU A 211 -13.03 10.26 13.18
CA GLU A 211 -13.51 10.98 14.37
C GLU A 211 -13.50 10.04 15.59
N GLY A 212 -12.93 10.51 16.71
CA GLY A 212 -12.85 9.73 17.94
C GLY A 212 -11.75 8.65 18.00
N LEU A 213 -10.90 8.52 16.98
CA LEU A 213 -9.74 7.61 17.00
C LEU A 213 -8.42 8.33 16.77
N GLN A 214 -7.47 8.12 17.68
CA GLN A 214 -6.09 8.57 17.51
C GLN A 214 -5.33 7.58 16.61
N ARG A 215 -4.81 8.09 15.49
CA ARG A 215 -3.90 7.35 14.61
C ARG A 215 -2.45 7.53 15.06
N VAL A 216 -1.72 6.42 15.21
CA VAL A 216 -0.26 6.42 15.32
C VAL A 216 0.34 5.90 14.02
N SER A 217 1.01 6.78 13.28
CA SER A 217 1.63 6.45 12.00
C SER A 217 3.07 5.97 12.18
N ILE A 218 3.40 4.79 11.65
CA ILE A 218 4.75 4.21 11.67
C ILE A 218 5.21 4.02 10.22
N GLY A 219 6.17 4.85 9.81
CA GLY A 219 6.83 4.72 8.51
C GLY A 219 8.11 3.90 8.62
N ILE A 220 8.21 2.84 7.81
CA ILE A 220 9.42 2.03 7.67
C ILE A 220 9.90 2.11 6.23
N ASP A 221 11.14 2.54 6.03
CA ASP A 221 11.80 2.70 4.75
C ASP A 221 13.21 2.10 4.75
N ASP A 222 13.93 2.24 3.64
CA ASP A 222 15.28 1.73 3.47
C ASP A 222 16.27 2.21 4.56
N ASN A 223 16.02 3.37 5.17
CA ASN A 223 16.91 4.00 6.16
C ASN A 223 16.77 3.38 7.56
N ASN A 224 15.57 2.91 7.91
CA ASN A 224 15.28 2.34 9.23
C ASN A 224 14.94 0.84 9.20
N PHE A 225 14.59 0.27 8.05
CA PHE A 225 14.25 -1.14 7.90
C PHE A 225 15.34 -2.08 8.46
N PRO A 226 16.65 -1.90 8.16
CA PRO A 226 17.69 -2.79 8.68
C PRO A 226 17.92 -2.67 10.19
N LYS A 227 17.45 -1.57 10.79
CA LYS A 227 17.55 -1.31 12.24
C LYS A 227 16.36 -1.86 13.01
N ILE A 228 15.22 -2.04 12.34
CA ILE A 228 13.98 -2.55 12.92
C ILE A 228 13.89 -4.07 12.74
N PHE A 229 14.18 -4.57 11.54
CA PHE A 229 13.96 -5.98 11.21
C PHE A 229 15.20 -6.85 11.42
N PRO A 230 15.03 -8.14 11.80
CA PRO A 230 16.14 -9.05 12.02
C PRO A 230 17.02 -9.17 10.78
N ARG A 231 18.33 -9.10 10.99
CA ARG A 231 19.36 -9.07 9.93
C ARG A 231 19.19 -10.20 8.90
N ARG A 232 18.85 -11.42 9.35
CA ARG A 232 18.61 -12.57 8.46
C ARG A 232 17.50 -12.34 7.43
N HIS A 233 16.44 -11.64 7.82
CA HIS A 233 15.33 -11.31 6.93
C HIS A 233 15.70 -10.20 5.97
N VAL A 234 16.44 -9.19 6.45
CA VAL A 234 16.98 -8.11 5.61
C VAL A 234 17.86 -8.70 4.52
N GLU A 235 18.81 -9.56 4.89
CA GLU A 235 19.71 -10.24 3.95
C GLU A 235 18.96 -11.15 2.97
N PHE A 236 17.93 -11.87 3.42
CA PHE A 236 17.09 -12.68 2.55
C PHE A 236 16.37 -11.83 1.49
N LEU A 237 15.74 -10.74 1.92
CA LEU A 237 15.04 -9.83 1.02
C LEU A 237 16.00 -9.13 0.05
N ASP A 238 17.20 -8.75 0.49
CA ASP A 238 18.24 -8.18 -0.38
C ASP A 238 18.75 -9.19 -1.42
N LYS A 239 18.91 -10.47 -1.03
CA LYS A 239 19.28 -11.53 -1.98
C LYS A 239 18.22 -11.71 -3.08
N LEU A 240 16.93 -11.60 -2.74
CA LEU A 240 15.86 -11.69 -3.73
C LEU A 240 15.94 -10.56 -4.77
N LYS A 241 16.34 -9.35 -4.37
CA LYS A 241 16.60 -8.24 -5.32
C LYS A 241 17.73 -8.58 -6.29
N GLY A 242 18.84 -9.11 -5.77
CA GLY A 242 20.03 -9.43 -6.57
C GLY A 242 19.82 -10.54 -7.60
N HIS A 243 18.91 -11.49 -7.36
CA HIS A 243 18.61 -12.58 -8.32
C HIS A 243 17.86 -12.08 -9.56
N LYS A 244 17.09 -10.99 -9.45
CA LYS A 244 16.36 -10.43 -10.59
C LYS A 244 17.30 -9.70 -11.57
N ARG A 245 18.26 -8.92 -11.06
CA ARG A 245 19.27 -8.21 -11.88
C ARG A 245 20.05 -9.12 -12.82
N ARG A 246 20.46 -10.31 -12.36
CA ARG A 246 21.23 -11.26 -13.18
C ARG A 246 20.47 -11.82 -14.38
N SER A 247 19.14 -11.86 -14.32
CA SER A 247 18.31 -12.35 -15.43
C SER A 247 18.24 -11.34 -16.58
N GLU A 248 18.19 -10.04 -16.27
CA GLU A 248 18.13 -8.95 -17.26
C GLU A 248 19.50 -8.73 -17.96
N ASP A 249 20.60 -8.87 -17.22
CA ASP A 249 21.96 -8.80 -17.79
C ASP A 249 22.25 -9.98 -18.74
N GLN A 250 21.81 -11.19 -18.39
CA GLN A 250 21.99 -12.37 -19.26
C GLN A 250 21.11 -12.32 -20.52
N GLN A 251 19.93 -11.70 -20.45
CA GLN A 251 19.06 -11.51 -21.61
C GLN A 251 19.60 -10.41 -22.54
N SER A 252 20.18 -9.35 -21.98
CA SER A 252 20.85 -8.27 -22.74
C SER A 252 22.14 -8.73 -23.43
N GLN A 253 22.91 -9.64 -22.81
CA GLN A 253 24.09 -10.23 -23.44
C GLN A 253 23.75 -11.25 -24.54
N LYS A 254 22.67 -12.02 -24.42
CA LYS A 254 22.21 -12.92 -25.51
C LYS A 254 21.72 -12.14 -26.74
N SER A 255 21.09 -10.98 -26.55
CA SER A 255 20.64 -10.11 -27.65
C SER A 255 21.80 -9.44 -28.40
N LYS A 256 22.90 -9.11 -27.70
CA LYS A 256 24.10 -8.54 -28.34
C LYS A 256 24.95 -9.57 -29.09
N LYS A 257 24.93 -10.85 -28.67
CA LYS A 257 25.64 -11.93 -29.39
C LYS A 257 24.97 -12.36 -30.70
N LYS A 258 23.67 -12.12 -30.87
CA LYS A 258 22.92 -12.44 -32.11
C LYS A 258 23.02 -11.38 -33.21
N ALA A 259 23.59 -10.21 -32.93
CA ALA A 259 23.67 -9.10 -33.88
C ALA A 259 25.02 -9.00 -34.64
N ASN A 260 25.96 -9.91 -34.38
CA ASN A 260 27.34 -9.83 -34.89
C ASN A 260 27.78 -11.01 -35.78
N ASP A 261 26.86 -11.82 -36.32
CA ASP A 261 27.21 -12.77 -37.39
C ASP A 261 26.95 -12.12 -38.77
N PRO A 262 27.99 -11.79 -39.57
CA PRO A 262 27.81 -11.41 -40.95
C PRO A 262 27.54 -12.67 -41.79
N LEU A 263 26.42 -12.67 -42.49
CA LEU A 263 26.13 -13.63 -43.57
C LEU A 263 27.27 -13.59 -44.61
N GLN A 264 28.05 -14.66 -44.67
CA GLN A 264 28.81 -15.02 -45.86
C GLN A 264 27.82 -15.49 -46.92
N CYS A 265 27.68 -14.73 -48.00
CA CYS A 265 27.06 -15.19 -49.24
C CYS A 265 28.17 -15.88 -50.05
N ASP A 266 28.02 -17.19 -50.26
CA ASP A 266 28.76 -17.95 -51.27
C ASP A 266 28.02 -17.83 -52.61
N GLU A 267 28.75 -17.44 -53.66
CA GLU A 267 28.47 -17.77 -55.07
C GLU A 267 29.80 -17.98 -55.81
#